data_AF-A0A4Y6GTG9-F1
#
_entry.id   AF-A0A4Y6GTG9-F1
#
_cell.length_a   1.000
_cell.length_b   1.000
_cell.length_c   1.000
_cell.angle_alpha   90.00
_cell.angle_beta   90.00
_cell.angle_gamma   90.00
#
_symmetry.space_group_name_H-M   'P 1'
#
loop_
_entity.id
_entity.type
_entity.pdbx_description
1 polymer ?
#
loop_
_entity_poly.entity_id
_entity_poly.type
_entity_poly.pdbx_seq_one_letter_code
_entity_poly.pdbx_strand_id
1 'polypeptide(L)'
;MDKPKGLFRKSKKSFRKPLPPIQSGDQIDYQNIDLIRQFISQQGKILSKRVNRLTLKQQRLITLAIKQARILAFLPFTNTESLEKMKTRIQEARLKAEEARLKAKEDRLKKNKEARLKAKETRNKNKKTFRKIFINPKSRKLNTETS
;
A
#
# COMPACT_ATOMS: atom_id res chain seq x y z
N MET A 1 15.37 -27.00 -34.41
CA MET A 1 15.98 -26.50 -33.15
C MET A 1 14.86 -26.14 -32.20
N ASP A 2 14.28 -27.15 -31.55
CA ASP A 2 13.12 -26.99 -30.66
C ASP A 2 13.60 -26.92 -29.22
N LYS A 3 13.47 -25.75 -28.59
CA LYS A 3 13.79 -25.57 -27.18
C LYS A 3 12.73 -26.31 -26.33
N PRO A 4 13.11 -27.16 -25.37
CA PRO A 4 12.14 -27.78 -24.49
C PRO A 4 11.54 -26.72 -23.54
N LYS A 5 10.21 -26.66 -23.49
CA LYS A 5 9.47 -25.82 -22.52
C LYS A 5 9.71 -26.40 -21.13
N GLY A 6 10.58 -25.76 -20.35
CA GLY A 6 10.84 -26.14 -18.97
C GLY A 6 9.56 -26.11 -18.15
N LEU A 7 9.06 -27.29 -17.78
CA LEU A 7 8.00 -27.45 -16.79
C LEU A 7 8.55 -26.97 -15.46
N PHE A 8 8.21 -25.74 -15.05
CA PHE A 8 8.41 -25.25 -13.69
C PHE A 8 7.60 -26.13 -12.72
N ARG A 9 8.15 -27.31 -12.37
CA ARG A 9 7.66 -28.13 -11.28
C ARG A 9 8.09 -27.43 -9.99
N LYS A 10 7.26 -26.51 -9.51
CA LYS A 10 7.40 -25.95 -8.16
C LYS A 10 7.55 -27.13 -7.20
N SER A 11 8.63 -27.15 -6.42
CA SER A 11 8.81 -28.16 -5.39
C SER A 11 7.56 -28.12 -4.51
N LYS A 12 6.93 -29.29 -4.31
CA LYS A 12 5.81 -29.41 -3.37
C LYS A 12 6.37 -29.22 -1.98
N LYS A 13 6.63 -27.97 -1.60
CA LYS A 13 6.98 -27.62 -0.22
C LYS A 13 5.81 -28.14 0.61
N SER A 14 6.07 -29.15 1.43
CA SER A 14 5.06 -29.69 2.30
C SER A 14 4.58 -28.52 3.15
N PHE A 15 3.33 -28.10 2.93
CA PHE A 15 2.68 -27.17 3.82
C PHE A 15 2.62 -27.91 5.16
N ARG A 16 3.61 -27.70 6.02
CA ARG A 16 3.56 -28.19 7.40
C ARG A 16 2.33 -27.53 7.99
N LYS A 17 1.24 -28.30 8.08
CA LYS A 17 -0.05 -27.82 8.57
C LYS A 17 0.16 -27.51 10.05
N PRO A 18 -0.02 -26.26 10.49
CA PRO A 18 -0.06 -25.94 11.90
C PRO A 18 -1.17 -26.75 12.56
N LEU A 19 -0.89 -27.23 13.77
CA LEU A 19 -1.86 -27.98 14.57
C LEU A 19 -3.10 -27.10 14.83
N PRO A 20 -4.31 -27.69 14.85
CA PRO A 20 -5.51 -26.94 15.21
C PRO A 20 -5.38 -26.41 16.65
N PRO A 21 -5.92 -25.21 16.93
CA PRO A 21 -5.82 -24.60 18.27
C PRO A 21 -6.62 -25.35 19.34
N ILE A 22 -7.60 -26.18 18.96
CA ILE A 22 -8.43 -26.97 19.87
C ILE A 22 -8.03 -28.43 19.83
N GLN A 23 -7.79 -29.04 20.99
CA GLN A 23 -7.53 -30.46 21.15
C GLN A 23 -8.82 -31.24 21.41
N SER A 24 -8.80 -32.56 21.20
CA SER A 24 -10.00 -33.42 21.31
C SER A 24 -10.61 -33.49 22.73
N GLY A 25 -9.90 -33.01 23.76
CA GLY A 25 -10.36 -32.99 25.16
C GLY A 25 -10.94 -31.66 25.64
N ASP A 26 -10.86 -30.59 24.83
CA ASP A 26 -11.34 -29.27 25.24
C ASP A 26 -12.88 -29.22 25.19
N GLN A 27 -13.50 -28.90 26.33
CA GLN A 27 -14.94 -28.63 26.40
C GLN A 27 -15.26 -27.23 25.86
N ILE A 28 -16.06 -27.20 24.79
CA ILE A 28 -16.44 -25.97 24.08
C ILE A 28 -17.79 -25.49 24.63
N ASP A 29 -17.73 -24.67 25.67
CA ASP A 29 -18.89 -24.10 26.34
C ASP A 29 -18.87 -22.57 26.34
N TYR A 30 -20.05 -21.96 26.44
CA TYR A 30 -20.23 -20.50 26.44
C TYR A 30 -19.56 -19.79 27.62
N GLN A 31 -19.22 -20.53 28.68
CA GLN A 31 -18.54 -20.02 29.87
C GLN A 31 -17.03 -19.84 29.64
N ASN A 32 -16.43 -20.60 28.73
CA ASN A 32 -15.00 -20.52 28.39
C ASN A 32 -14.75 -19.36 27.42
N ILE A 33 -14.85 -18.13 27.94
CA ILE A 33 -14.74 -16.89 27.17
C ILE A 33 -13.36 -16.79 26.48
N ASP A 34 -12.29 -17.21 27.15
CA ASP A 34 -10.93 -17.11 26.61
C ASP A 34 -10.72 -17.98 25.37
N LEU A 35 -11.29 -19.18 25.36
CA LEU A 35 -11.29 -20.06 24.20
C LEU A 35 -12.13 -19.45 23.08
N ILE A 36 -13.34 -18.98 23.40
CA ILE A 36 -14.27 -18.42 22.41
C ILE A 36 -13.72 -17.13 21.76
N ARG A 37 -13.04 -16.29 22.52
CA ARG A 37 -12.45 -15.02 22.05
C ARG A 37 -11.45 -15.22 20.91
N GLN A 38 -10.78 -16.37 20.85
CA GLN A 38 -9.83 -16.69 19.77
C GLN A 38 -10.53 -16.97 18.43
N PHE A 39 -11.82 -17.32 18.45
CA PHE A 39 -12.60 -17.67 17.26
C PHE A 39 -13.50 -16.55 16.74
N ILE A 40 -13.41 -15.37 17.36
CA ILE A 40 -14.08 -14.14 16.90
C ILE A 40 -13.05 -13.14 16.38
N SER A 41 -13.47 -12.31 15.43
CA SER A 41 -12.66 -11.19 14.96
C SER A 41 -12.69 -10.04 15.97
N GLN A 42 -11.78 -9.09 15.81
CA GLN A 42 -11.80 -7.84 16.60
C GLN A 42 -13.10 -7.05 16.45
N GLN A 43 -13.82 -7.23 15.33
CA GLN A 43 -15.14 -6.63 15.09
C GLN A 43 -16.27 -7.35 15.84
N GLY A 44 -15.98 -8.46 16.51
CA GLY A 44 -16.95 -9.32 17.15
C GLY A 44 -17.59 -10.34 16.20
N LYS A 45 -17.14 -10.50 14.95
CA LYS A 45 -17.72 -11.46 13.98
C LYS A 45 -17.14 -12.88 14.15
N ILE A 46 -17.94 -13.92 13.93
CA ILE A 46 -17.47 -15.31 14.00
C ILE A 46 -16.53 -15.60 12.82
N LEU A 47 -15.34 -16.11 13.10
CA LEU A 47 -14.38 -16.50 12.07
C LEU A 47 -14.80 -17.79 11.38
N SER A 48 -14.50 -17.90 10.09
CA SER A 48 -14.85 -19.08 9.30
C SER A 48 -13.98 -20.29 9.68
N LYS A 49 -14.54 -21.49 9.49
CA LYS A 49 -13.83 -22.76 9.70
C LYS A 49 -12.46 -22.83 9.00
N ARG A 50 -12.34 -22.25 7.80
CA ARG A 50 -11.09 -22.28 7.00
C ARG A 50 -9.97 -21.48 7.66
N VAL A 51 -10.33 -20.37 8.31
CA VAL A 51 -9.38 -19.52 9.05
C VAL A 51 -8.94 -20.23 10.32
N ASN A 52 -9.91 -20.76 11.08
CA ASN A 52 -9.65 -21.42 12.37
C ASN A 52 -9.07 -22.84 12.24
N ARG A 53 -9.17 -23.44 11.03
CA ARG A 53 -8.72 -24.81 10.72
C ARG A 53 -9.31 -25.88 11.63
N LEU A 54 -10.61 -25.76 11.90
CA LEU A 54 -11.35 -26.68 12.76
C LEU A 54 -12.08 -27.76 11.96
N THR A 55 -12.45 -28.84 12.65
CA THR A 55 -13.41 -29.80 12.11
C THR A 55 -14.80 -29.17 12.01
N LEU A 56 -15.69 -29.76 11.20
CA LEU A 56 -17.06 -29.27 11.06
C LEU A 56 -17.83 -29.35 12.39
N LYS A 57 -17.63 -30.43 13.16
CA LYS A 57 -18.26 -30.64 14.46
C LYS A 57 -17.84 -29.56 15.46
N GLN A 58 -16.53 -29.31 15.59
CA GLN A 58 -16.00 -28.25 16.46
C GLN A 58 -16.54 -26.87 16.07
N GLN A 59 -16.55 -26.52 14.77
CA GLN A 59 -17.08 -25.23 14.33
C GLN A 59 -18.56 -25.05 14.72
N ARG A 60 -19.39 -26.10 14.61
CA ARG A 60 -20.80 -26.05 15.01
C ARG A 60 -20.94 -25.78 16.52
N LEU A 61 -20.16 -26.49 17.34
CA LEU A 61 -20.14 -26.31 18.80
C LEU A 61 -19.73 -24.88 19.18
N ILE A 62 -18.64 -24.37 18.59
CA ILE A 62 -18.17 -23.01 18.84
C ILE A 62 -19.22 -21.97 18.41
N THR A 63 -19.86 -22.19 17.26
CA THR A 63 -20.88 -21.26 16.78
C THR A 63 -22.07 -21.21 17.74
N LEU A 64 -22.46 -22.35 18.32
CA LEU A 64 -23.51 -22.42 19.33
C LEU A 64 -23.09 -21.70 20.62
N ALA A 65 -21.89 -22.01 21.12
CA ALA A 65 -21.33 -21.41 22.33
C ALA A 65 -21.18 -19.87 22.20
N ILE A 66 -20.70 -19.37 21.06
CA ILE A 66 -20.64 -17.92 20.78
C ILE A 66 -22.02 -17.28 20.80
N LYS A 67 -23.01 -17.92 20.19
CA LYS A 67 -24.38 -17.37 20.16
C LYS A 67 -24.98 -17.30 21.56
N GLN A 68 -24.80 -18.34 22.37
CA GLN A 68 -25.21 -18.35 23.78
C GLN A 68 -24.49 -17.24 24.56
N ALA A 69 -23.16 -17.13 24.45
CA ALA A 69 -22.39 -16.09 25.12
C ALA A 69 -22.81 -14.67 24.73
N ARG A 70 -23.25 -14.44 23.48
CA ARG A 70 -23.80 -13.15 23.04
C ARG A 70 -25.17 -12.84 23.63
N ILE A 71 -26.04 -13.84 23.72
CA ILE A 71 -27.37 -13.68 24.36
C ILE A 71 -27.20 -13.34 25.84
N LEU A 72 -26.23 -13.96 26.51
CA LEU A 72 -25.86 -13.69 27.91
C LEU A 72 -24.98 -12.45 28.09
N ALA A 73 -24.75 -11.66 27.05
CA ALA A 73 -23.94 -10.44 27.07
C ALA A 73 -22.45 -10.61 27.48
N PHE A 74 -21.91 -11.84 27.50
CA PHE A 74 -20.47 -12.07 27.67
C PHE A 74 -19.64 -11.61 26.47
N LEU A 75 -20.25 -11.59 25.28
CA LEU A 75 -19.61 -11.14 24.06
C LEU A 75 -20.50 -10.14 23.30
N PRO A 76 -19.91 -9.07 22.74
CA PRO A 76 -20.65 -8.11 21.93
C PRO A 76 -21.04 -8.69 20.57
N PHE A 77 -22.17 -8.22 20.03
CA PHE A 77 -22.58 -8.53 18.66
C PHE A 77 -21.71 -7.83 17.61
N THR A 78 -21.31 -6.58 17.89
CA THR A 78 -20.49 -5.73 17.01
C THR A 78 -19.59 -4.81 17.83
N ASN A 79 -18.32 -4.72 17.45
CA ASN A 79 -17.37 -3.77 18.04
C ASN A 79 -17.21 -2.57 17.09
N THR A 80 -17.99 -1.52 17.33
CA THR A 80 -18.00 -0.28 16.53
C THR A 80 -16.65 0.40 16.51
N GLU A 81 -15.92 0.45 17.62
CA GLU A 81 -14.61 1.10 17.71
C GLU A 81 -13.59 0.57 16.69
N SER A 82 -13.55 -0.76 16.50
CA SER A 82 -12.64 -1.40 15.56
C SER A 82 -12.98 -1.07 14.11
N LEU A 83 -14.27 -0.89 13.81
CA LEU A 83 -14.75 -0.52 12.48
C LEU A 83 -14.45 0.95 12.20
N GLU A 84 -14.65 1.83 13.17
CA GLU A 84 -14.34 3.25 13.03
C GLU A 84 -12.83 3.48 12.85
N LYS A 85 -11.97 2.82 13.64
CA LYS A 85 -10.51 2.87 13.46
C LYS A 85 -10.06 2.40 12.07
N MET A 86 -10.77 1.45 11.46
CA MET A 86 -10.45 1.00 10.10
C MET A 86 -10.86 2.06 9.06
N LYS A 87 -12.05 2.64 9.20
CA LYS A 87 -12.55 3.68 8.30
C LYS A 87 -11.65 4.92 8.32
N THR A 88 -11.23 5.38 9.50
CA THR A 88 -10.34 6.53 9.64
C THR A 88 -9.01 6.28 8.95
N ARG A 89 -8.39 5.11 9.15
CA ARG A 89 -7.15 4.72 8.46
C ARG A 89 -7.27 4.73 6.93
N ILE A 90 -8.40 4.28 6.39
CA ILE A 90 -8.65 4.31 4.95
C ILE A 90 -8.79 5.75 4.45
N GLN A 91 -9.50 6.60 5.20
CA GLN A 91 -9.65 8.02 4.89
C GLN A 91 -8.31 8.75 4.93
N GLU A 92 -7.52 8.55 5.99
CA GLU A 92 -6.17 9.10 6.13
C GLU A 92 -5.25 8.67 4.98
N ALA A 93 -5.27 7.39 4.61
CA ALA A 93 -4.48 6.90 3.48
C ALA A 93 -4.90 7.55 2.14
N ARG A 94 -6.21 7.79 1.96
CA ARG A 94 -6.74 8.48 0.77
C ARG A 94 -6.31 9.95 0.74
N LEU A 95 -6.43 10.66 1.85
CA LEU A 95 -6.00 12.06 1.98
C LEU A 95 -4.50 12.19 1.72
N LYS A 96 -3.68 11.33 2.33
CA LYS A 96 -2.23 11.30 2.12
C LYS A 96 -1.85 11.05 0.65
N ALA A 97 -2.59 10.17 -0.04
CA ALA A 97 -2.39 9.93 -1.46
C ALA A 97 -2.77 11.14 -2.33
N GLU A 98 -3.81 11.88 -1.96
CA GLU A 98 -4.21 13.11 -2.63
C GLU A 98 -3.18 14.23 -2.43
N GLU A 99 -2.74 14.46 -1.20
CA GLU A 99 -1.70 15.43 -0.86
C GLU A 99 -0.41 15.16 -1.65
N ALA A 100 0.01 13.90 -1.73
CA ALA A 100 1.17 13.51 -2.53
C ALA A 100 1.00 13.82 -4.04
N ARG A 101 -0.22 13.64 -4.58
CA ARG A 101 -0.54 13.98 -5.97
C ARG A 101 -0.50 15.49 -6.20
N LEU A 102 -1.06 16.29 -5.30
CA LEU A 102 -1.05 17.74 -5.39
C LEU A 102 0.38 18.28 -5.33
N LYS A 103 1.17 17.80 -4.37
CA LYS A 103 2.60 18.15 -4.25
C LYS A 103 3.37 17.84 -5.53
N ALA A 104 3.18 16.65 -6.11
CA ALA A 104 3.82 16.28 -7.37
C ALA A 104 3.40 17.19 -8.54
N LYS A 105 2.14 17.65 -8.57
CA LYS A 105 1.63 18.60 -9.57
C LYS A 105 2.27 19.98 -9.41
N GLU A 106 2.41 20.45 -8.18
CA GLU A 106 3.10 21.71 -7.87
C GLU A 106 4.58 21.68 -8.25
N ASP A 107 5.28 20.60 -7.92
CA ASP A 107 6.70 20.43 -8.24
C ASP A 107 6.93 20.40 -9.77
N ARG A 108 6.04 19.74 -10.52
CA ARG A 108 6.05 19.79 -12.00
C ARG A 108 5.83 21.21 -12.52
N LEU A 109 4.89 21.95 -11.94
CA LEU A 109 4.60 23.33 -12.35
C LEU A 109 5.80 24.25 -12.09
N LYS A 110 6.45 24.12 -10.92
CA LYS A 110 7.67 24.86 -10.56
C LYS A 110 8.80 24.55 -11.54
N LYS A 111 9.06 23.27 -11.82
CA LYS A 111 10.08 22.83 -12.78
C LYS A 111 9.84 23.39 -14.19
N ASN A 112 8.59 23.40 -14.66
CA ASN A 112 8.23 23.98 -15.96
C ASN A 112 8.42 25.50 -15.99
N LYS A 113 8.06 26.21 -14.92
CA LYS A 113 8.30 27.68 -14.82
C LYS A 113 9.79 27.99 -14.86
N GLU A 114 10.61 27.27 -14.10
CA GLU A 114 12.08 27.42 -14.08
C GLU A 114 12.71 27.13 -15.44
N ALA A 115 12.30 26.04 -16.11
CA ALA A 115 12.78 25.72 -17.45
C ALA A 115 12.45 26.84 -18.45
N ARG A 116 11.25 27.44 -18.34
CA ARG A 116 10.82 28.57 -19.19
C ARG A 116 11.63 29.83 -18.94
N LEU A 117 11.99 30.12 -17.69
CA LEU A 117 12.86 31.26 -17.34
C LEU A 117 14.28 31.05 -17.88
N LYS A 118 14.88 29.87 -17.66
CA LYS A 118 16.19 29.51 -18.19
C LYS A 118 16.25 29.64 -19.72
N ALA A 119 15.20 29.18 -20.43
CA ALA A 119 15.11 29.32 -21.89
C ALA A 119 15.03 30.79 -22.36
N LYS A 120 14.39 31.67 -21.58
CA LYS A 120 14.37 33.12 -21.88
C LYS A 120 15.74 33.75 -21.66
N GLU A 121 16.44 33.38 -20.59
CA GLU A 121 17.79 33.85 -20.30
C GLU A 121 18.80 33.44 -21.37
N THR A 122 18.78 32.17 -21.79
CA THR A 122 19.65 31.69 -22.88
C THR A 122 19.34 32.40 -24.19
N ARG A 123 18.05 32.59 -24.53
CA ARG A 123 17.62 33.36 -25.70
C ARG A 123 18.12 34.81 -25.66
N ASN A 124 18.09 35.46 -24.50
CA ASN A 124 18.59 36.83 -24.34
C ASN A 124 20.12 36.90 -24.43
N LYS A 125 20.84 35.94 -23.84
CA LYS A 125 22.31 35.82 -23.97
C LYS A 125 22.70 35.66 -25.44
N ASN A 126 22.03 34.77 -26.17
CA ASN A 126 22.27 34.55 -27.60
C ASN A 126 21.96 35.79 -28.46
N LYS A 127 20.89 36.52 -28.16
CA LYS A 127 20.61 37.81 -28.85
C LYS A 127 21.70 38.86 -28.58
N LYS A 128 22.23 38.92 -27.35
CA LYS A 128 23.28 39.87 -26.96
C LYS A 128 24.62 39.52 -27.61
N THR A 129 25.00 38.24 -27.67
CA THR A 129 26.19 37.79 -28.39
C THR A 129 26.06 38.04 -29.90
N PHE A 130 24.91 37.74 -30.50
CA PHE A 130 24.67 38.01 -31.93
C PHE A 130 24.78 39.51 -32.26
N ARG A 131 24.18 40.40 -31.45
CA ARG A 131 24.37 41.87 -31.59
C ARG A 131 25.83 42.30 -31.46
N LYS A 132 26.57 41.73 -30.51
CA LYS A 132 27.99 42.05 -30.30
C LYS A 132 28.87 41.58 -31.46
N ILE A 133 28.56 40.43 -32.07
CA ILE A 133 29.35 39.83 -33.16
C ILE A 133 29.00 40.46 -34.52
N PHE A 134 27.72 40.68 -34.82
CA PHE A 134 27.25 41.03 -36.17
C PHE A 134 26.84 42.50 -36.34
N ILE A 135 26.45 43.22 -35.27
CA ILE A 135 25.93 44.59 -35.38
C ILE A 135 26.95 45.65 -34.91
N ASN A 136 27.85 45.30 -33.97
CA ASN A 136 28.92 46.19 -33.47
C ASN A 136 30.32 45.60 -33.71
N PRO A 137 30.83 45.59 -34.96
CA PRO A 137 32.06 44.87 -35.34
C PRO A 137 33.38 45.52 -34.87
N LYS A 138 33.35 46.65 -34.16
CA LYS A 138 34.53 47.48 -33.81
C LYS A 138 35.61 46.83 -32.93
N SER A 139 35.53 45.53 -32.64
CA SER A 139 36.59 44.78 -31.92
C SER A 139 37.21 43.61 -32.68
N ARG A 140 36.91 43.41 -33.97
CA ARG A 140 37.74 42.55 -34.84
C ARG A 140 38.92 43.39 -35.36
N LYS A 141 39.95 43.57 -34.52
CA LYS A 141 41.26 43.97 -35.05
C LYS A 141 41.79 42.80 -35.87
N LEU A 142 42.05 43.08 -37.14
CA LEU A 142 42.65 42.20 -38.13
C LEU A 142 44.05 41.81 -37.65
N ASN A 143 44.27 40.52 -37.43
CA ASN A 143 45.62 39.95 -37.41
C ASN A 143 45.86 39.40 -38.82
N THR A 144 46.20 40.28 -39.75
CA THR A 144 46.67 39.92 -41.10
C THR A 144 47.80 40.86 -41.48
N GLU A 145 48.96 40.69 -40.85
CA GLU A 145 50.27 41.24 -41.21
C GLU A 145 51.24 40.32 -40.44
N THR A 146 52.28 39.67 -40.97
CA THR A 146 53.04 39.71 -42.24
C THR A 146 54.07 38.57 -42.14
N SER A 147 54.51 38.08 -43.29
CA SER A 147 55.73 37.26 -43.55
C SER A 147 55.69 35.77 -43.27
#